data_AF-A0A1B6FY60-F1
#
_entry.id   AF-A0A1B6FY60-F1
#
_cell.length_a   1.000
_cell.length_b   1.000
_cell.length_c   1.000
_cell.angle_alpha   90.00
_cell.angle_beta   90.00
_cell.angle_gamma   90.00
#
_symmetry.space_group_name_H-M   'P 1'
#
loop_
_entity.id
_entity.type
_entity.pdbx_description
1 polymer ?
#
loop_
_entity_poly.entity_id
_entity_poly.type
_entity_poly.pdbx_seq_one_letter_code
_entity_poly.pdbx_strand_id
1 'polypeptide(L)'
;MTTLRETLKFPTEEDLTGAAVALMRLQDTYKLETSSLARGELNGIQYSTQLTAADCFELGRQSYNYQDFYHTVLWMTEALSRQEQERNRTKVERWEILEYLAYSTYMQGNVRSALQMTDELLTIVPSHQRALGNKKFYQAAIEQDATPLKIDLNKK
;
A
#
# COMPACT_ATOMS: atom_id res chain seq x y z
N MET A 1 11.90 -18.65 37.01
CA MET A 1 12.18 -18.36 35.59
C MET A 1 11.47 -17.06 35.21
N THR A 2 11.97 -15.90 35.66
CA THR A 2 11.22 -14.65 35.51
C THR A 2 12.07 -13.39 35.35
N THR A 3 13.37 -13.51 35.05
CA THR A 3 14.27 -12.35 34.89
C THR A 3 14.61 -12.03 33.43
N LEU A 4 14.31 -12.91 32.46
CA LEU A 4 14.69 -12.69 31.06
C LEU A 4 13.82 -11.63 30.35
N ARG A 5 12.56 -11.45 30.78
CA ARG A 5 11.61 -10.50 30.17
C ARG A 5 11.91 -9.03 30.51
N GLU A 6 12.63 -8.75 31.59
CA GLU A 6 12.92 -7.38 32.02
C GLU A 6 14.12 -6.76 31.26
N THR A 7 14.95 -7.59 30.63
CA THR A 7 16.12 -7.16 29.84
C THR A 7 15.92 -7.18 28.32
N LEU A 8 14.78 -7.65 27.83
CA LEU A 8 14.47 -7.71 26.40
C LEU A 8 13.82 -6.40 25.94
N LYS A 9 14.58 -5.56 25.23
CA LYS A 9 14.03 -4.44 24.47
C LYS A 9 13.31 -5.00 23.24
N PHE A 10 12.00 -4.77 23.15
CA PHE A 10 11.23 -5.12 21.96
C PHE A 10 11.48 -4.11 20.84
N PRO A 11 11.33 -4.53 19.56
CA PRO A 11 11.34 -3.61 18.44
C PRO A 11 10.32 -2.49 18.63
N THR A 12 10.70 -1.32 18.16
CA THR A 12 9.90 -0.10 18.14
C THR A 12 9.32 0.15 16.75
N GLU A 13 8.47 1.18 16.62
CA GLU A 13 7.99 1.65 15.32
C GLU A 13 9.15 2.06 14.39
N GLU A 14 10.24 2.60 14.94
CA GLU A 14 11.44 2.96 14.17
C GLU A 14 12.11 1.72 13.55
N ASP A 15 12.17 0.61 14.30
CA ASP A 15 12.71 -0.65 13.80
C ASP A 15 11.83 -1.22 12.68
N LEU A 16 10.50 -1.14 12.82
CA LEU A 16 9.55 -1.57 11.79
C LEU A 16 9.71 -0.76 10.50
N THR A 17 9.75 0.56 10.62
CA THR A 17 10.03 1.46 9.50
C THR A 17 11.37 1.14 8.86
N GLY A 18 12.44 0.99 9.65
CA GLY A 18 13.78 0.70 9.15
C GLY A 18 13.84 -0.62 8.37
N ALA A 19 13.14 -1.65 8.85
CA ALA A 19 13.01 -2.92 8.18
C ALA A 19 12.23 -2.80 6.86
N ALA A 20 11.11 -2.06 6.84
CA ALA A 20 10.32 -1.82 5.63
C ALA A 20 11.14 -1.07 4.57
N VAL A 21 11.85 -0.01 4.95
CA VAL A 21 12.73 0.76 4.05
C VAL A 21 13.86 -0.12 3.50
N ALA A 22 14.50 -0.92 4.34
CA ALA A 22 15.55 -1.85 3.90
C ALA A 22 15.00 -2.87 2.88
N LEU A 23 13.79 -3.37 3.09
CA LEU A 23 13.12 -4.29 2.16
C LEU A 23 12.87 -3.63 0.80
N MET A 24 12.33 -2.40 0.77
CA MET A 24 12.11 -1.66 -0.50
C MET A 24 13.43 -1.41 -1.24
N ARG A 25 14.50 -1.06 -0.51
CA ARG A 25 15.82 -0.87 -1.12
C ARG A 25 16.36 -2.15 -1.77
N LEU A 26 16.15 -3.31 -1.14
CA LEU A 26 16.52 -4.60 -1.74
C LEU A 26 15.63 -4.91 -2.96
N GLN A 27 14.34 -4.61 -2.86
CA GLN A 27 13.39 -4.76 -3.96
C GLN A 27 13.86 -4.00 -5.20
N ASP A 28 14.21 -2.72 -5.05
CA ASP A 28 14.70 -1.88 -6.14
C ASP A 28 16.05 -2.34 -6.68
N THR A 29 17.00 -2.60 -5.79
CA THR A 29 18.39 -2.94 -6.15
C THR A 29 18.45 -4.21 -7.00
N TYR A 30 17.62 -5.20 -6.64
CA TYR A 30 17.62 -6.50 -7.29
C TYR A 30 16.41 -6.73 -8.20
N LYS A 31 15.55 -5.72 -8.38
CA LYS A 31 14.30 -5.79 -9.18
C LYS A 31 13.44 -6.99 -8.79
N LEU A 32 13.23 -7.16 -7.49
CA LEU A 32 12.50 -8.30 -6.96
C LEU A 32 10.99 -8.10 -7.15
N GLU A 33 10.34 -9.15 -7.63
CA GLU A 33 8.88 -9.17 -7.74
C GLU A 33 8.24 -9.15 -6.34
N THR A 34 7.29 -8.23 -6.12
CA THR A 34 6.58 -8.08 -4.84
C THR A 34 5.93 -9.39 -4.39
N SER A 35 5.33 -10.13 -5.34
CA SER A 35 4.69 -11.41 -5.04
C SER A 35 5.69 -12.48 -4.57
N SER A 36 6.91 -12.49 -5.11
CA SER A 36 7.98 -13.40 -4.68
C SER A 36 8.48 -13.03 -3.29
N LEU A 37 8.70 -11.74 -3.02
CA LEU A 37 9.01 -11.25 -1.68
C LEU A 37 7.94 -11.63 -0.67
N ALA A 38 6.68 -11.43 -1.02
CA ALA A 38 5.55 -11.76 -0.16
C ALA A 38 5.37 -13.28 0.05
N ARG A 39 5.85 -14.13 -0.87
CA ARG A 39 5.96 -15.58 -0.66
C ARG A 39 7.20 -15.99 0.16
N GLY A 40 8.07 -15.04 0.53
CA GLY A 40 9.34 -15.34 1.18
C GLY A 40 10.33 -16.05 0.26
N GLU A 41 10.21 -15.82 -1.04
CA GLU A 41 10.93 -16.53 -2.09
C GLU A 41 11.95 -15.60 -2.77
N LEU A 42 13.22 -16.01 -2.76
CA LEU A 42 14.29 -15.33 -3.50
C LEU A 42 14.98 -16.35 -4.40
N ASN A 43 15.07 -16.08 -5.70
CA ASN A 43 15.68 -16.98 -6.69
C ASN A 43 15.10 -18.41 -6.66
N GLY A 44 13.79 -18.56 -6.46
CA GLY A 44 13.13 -19.88 -6.41
C GLY A 44 13.30 -20.64 -5.09
N ILE A 45 13.99 -20.06 -4.11
CA ILE A 45 14.22 -20.68 -2.80
C ILE A 45 13.38 -19.94 -1.76
N GLN A 46 12.60 -20.70 -0.98
CA GLN A 46 11.80 -20.17 0.11
C GLN A 46 12.68 -20.00 1.36
N TYR A 47 12.95 -18.75 1.74
CA TYR A 47 13.77 -18.39 2.89
C TYR A 47 12.97 -18.00 4.13
N SER A 48 11.70 -17.61 3.96
CA SER A 48 10.87 -17.14 5.06
C SER A 48 9.43 -17.64 4.99
N THR A 49 8.69 -17.39 6.07
CA THR A 49 7.24 -17.49 6.06
C THR A 49 6.65 -16.49 5.08
N GLN A 50 5.51 -16.84 4.51
CA GLN A 50 4.78 -15.96 3.62
C GLN A 50 4.13 -14.83 4.40
N LEU A 51 4.09 -13.65 3.79
CA LEU A 51 3.38 -12.49 4.30
C LEU A 51 1.87 -12.66 4.11
N THR A 52 1.09 -12.22 5.08
CA THR A 52 -0.37 -12.12 4.97
C THR A 52 -0.77 -10.88 4.17
N ALA A 53 -2.06 -10.77 3.83
CA ALA A 53 -2.63 -9.53 3.29
C ALA A 53 -2.39 -8.33 4.24
N ALA A 54 -2.46 -8.56 5.55
CA ALA A 54 -2.23 -7.52 6.56
C ALA A 54 -0.77 -7.06 6.61
N ASP A 55 0.19 -7.98 6.47
CA ASP A 55 1.61 -7.63 6.43
C ASP A 55 1.93 -6.80 5.17
N CYS A 56 1.36 -7.19 4.01
CA CYS A 56 1.50 -6.44 2.76
C CYS A 56 0.86 -5.05 2.85
N PHE A 57 -0.30 -4.95 3.49
CA PHE A 57 -0.96 -3.67 3.75
C PHE A 57 -0.08 -2.74 4.60
N GLU A 58 0.54 -3.25 5.67
CA GLU A 58 1.40 -2.44 6.52
C GLU A 58 2.65 -1.96 5.75
N LEU A 59 3.28 -2.80 4.93
CA LEU A 59 4.38 -2.38 4.06
C LEU A 59 3.96 -1.29 3.06
N GLY A 60 2.77 -1.42 2.46
CA GLY A 60 2.22 -0.40 1.57
C GLY A 60 1.92 0.91 2.30
N ARG A 61 1.41 0.84 3.53
CA ARG A 61 1.09 1.99 4.39
C ARG A 61 2.34 2.71 4.86
N GLN A 62 3.38 1.98 5.25
CA GLN A 62 4.68 2.56 5.55
C GLN A 62 5.22 3.31 4.34
N SER A 63 5.25 2.67 3.16
CA SER A 63 5.68 3.32 1.90
C SER A 63 4.88 4.61 1.61
N TYR A 64 3.56 4.58 1.85
CA TYR A 64 2.68 5.73 1.66
C TYR A 64 3.06 6.90 2.56
N ASN A 65 3.35 6.64 3.83
CA ASN A 65 3.73 7.66 4.80
C ASN A 65 5.05 8.35 4.41
N TYR A 66 5.92 7.67 3.66
CA TYR A 66 7.15 8.20 3.09
C TYR A 66 6.98 8.78 1.68
N GLN A 67 5.75 8.92 1.19
CA GLN A 67 5.41 9.39 -0.16
C GLN A 67 6.00 8.52 -1.29
N ASP A 68 6.37 7.28 -0.97
CA ASP A 68 6.79 6.30 -1.95
C ASP A 68 5.56 5.63 -2.56
N PHE A 69 4.88 6.38 -3.42
CA PHE A 69 3.66 5.92 -4.08
C PHE A 69 3.91 4.74 -5.02
N TYR A 70 5.14 4.56 -5.50
CA TYR A 70 5.55 3.40 -6.30
C TYR A 70 5.39 2.12 -5.50
N HIS A 71 6.08 2.03 -4.36
CA HIS A 71 6.00 0.87 -3.48
C HIS A 71 4.63 0.73 -2.82
N THR A 72 3.92 1.82 -2.52
CA THR A 72 2.54 1.72 -2.03
C THR A 72 1.65 0.98 -3.02
N VAL A 73 1.71 1.30 -4.31
CA VAL A 73 0.89 0.61 -5.32
C VAL A 73 1.25 -0.88 -5.38
N LEU A 74 2.54 -1.21 -5.44
CA LEU A 74 2.99 -2.60 -5.47
C LEU A 74 2.47 -3.43 -4.29
N TRP A 75 2.64 -2.94 -3.07
CA TRP A 75 2.30 -3.68 -1.86
C TRP A 75 0.80 -3.70 -1.58
N MET A 76 0.06 -2.63 -1.91
CA MET A 76 -1.40 -2.61 -1.79
C MET A 76 -2.06 -3.52 -2.84
N THR A 77 -1.51 -3.63 -4.06
CA THR A 77 -1.98 -4.60 -5.06
C THR A 77 -1.76 -6.04 -4.59
N GLU A 78 -0.59 -6.36 -4.03
CA GLU A 78 -0.33 -7.69 -3.45
C GLU A 78 -1.27 -7.96 -2.26
N ALA A 79 -1.53 -6.96 -1.41
CA ALA A 79 -2.46 -7.08 -0.29
C ALA A 79 -3.90 -7.40 -0.76
N LEU A 80 -4.41 -6.73 -1.81
CA LEU A 80 -5.72 -7.07 -2.41
C LEU A 80 -5.75 -8.50 -2.94
N SER A 81 -4.72 -8.90 -3.68
CA SER A 81 -4.64 -10.26 -4.25
C SER A 81 -4.66 -11.34 -3.17
N ARG A 82 -3.92 -11.12 -2.07
CA ARG A 82 -3.89 -12.05 -0.93
C ARG A 82 -5.20 -12.03 -0.16
N GLN A 83 -5.82 -10.87 0.05
CA GLN A 83 -7.10 -10.78 0.72
C GLN A 83 -8.17 -11.64 0.02
N GLU A 84 -8.20 -11.64 -1.30
CA GLU A 84 -9.11 -12.48 -2.10
C GLU A 84 -8.85 -13.98 -1.88
N GLN A 85 -7.58 -14.37 -1.72
CA GLN A 85 -7.18 -15.75 -1.43
C GLN A 85 -7.47 -16.16 0.03
N GLU A 86 -7.38 -15.23 0.97
CA GLU A 86 -7.57 -15.47 2.41
C GLU A 86 -9.05 -15.60 2.84
N ARG A 87 -10.01 -15.35 1.92
CA ARG A 87 -11.46 -15.59 2.09
C ARG A 87 -12.01 -15.07 3.44
N ASN A 88 -11.76 -13.79 3.76
CA ASN A 88 -12.23 -13.09 4.97
C ASN A 88 -11.56 -13.50 6.30
N ARG A 89 -10.39 -14.15 6.26
CA ARG A 89 -9.53 -14.31 7.45
C ARG A 89 -8.58 -13.14 7.67
N THR A 90 -8.48 -12.24 6.71
CA THR A 90 -7.66 -11.03 6.82
C THR A 90 -8.19 -10.10 7.91
N LYS A 91 -7.29 -9.35 8.54
CA LYS A 91 -7.61 -8.32 9.53
C LYS A 91 -7.81 -6.93 8.90
N VAL A 92 -7.61 -6.80 7.59
CA VAL A 92 -7.67 -5.53 6.87
C VAL A 92 -8.89 -5.51 5.98
N GLU A 93 -9.65 -4.42 6.04
CA GLU A 93 -10.84 -4.25 5.24
C GLU A 93 -10.49 -3.86 3.80
N ARG A 94 -11.23 -4.38 2.82
CA ARG A 94 -10.95 -4.13 1.39
C ARG A 94 -10.93 -2.63 1.06
N TRP A 95 -11.84 -1.88 1.67
CA TRP A 95 -11.96 -0.43 1.45
C TRP A 95 -10.73 0.33 1.93
N GLU A 96 -10.04 -0.14 2.98
CA GLU A 96 -8.80 0.48 3.47
C GLU A 96 -7.70 0.34 2.41
N ILE A 97 -7.53 -0.86 1.85
CA ILE A 97 -6.54 -1.11 0.80
C ILE A 97 -6.85 -0.28 -0.44
N LEU A 98 -8.10 -0.28 -0.89
CA LEU A 98 -8.56 0.50 -2.05
C LEU A 98 -8.29 1.99 -1.87
N GLU A 99 -8.40 2.52 -0.66
CA GLU A 99 -8.17 3.93 -0.42
C GLU A 99 -6.72 4.36 -0.65
N TYR A 100 -5.77 3.66 -0.02
CA TYR A 100 -4.33 3.93 -0.21
C TYR A 100 -3.92 3.68 -1.66
N LEU A 101 -4.42 2.59 -2.24
CA LEU A 101 -4.10 2.22 -3.62
C LEU A 101 -4.63 3.25 -4.61
N ALA A 102 -5.87 3.74 -4.44
CA ALA A 102 -6.48 4.74 -5.32
C ALA A 102 -5.69 6.06 -5.31
N TYR A 103 -5.36 6.59 -4.13
CA TYR A 103 -4.57 7.82 -4.03
C TYR A 103 -3.18 7.66 -4.62
N SER A 104 -2.47 6.58 -4.29
CA SER A 104 -1.11 6.36 -4.78
C SER A 104 -1.07 6.15 -6.29
N THR A 105 -2.07 5.47 -6.84
CA THR A 105 -2.24 5.28 -8.29
C THR A 105 -2.55 6.60 -9.00
N TYR A 106 -3.33 7.47 -8.36
CA TYR A 106 -3.52 8.83 -8.83
C TYR A 106 -2.18 9.57 -8.84
N MET A 107 -1.40 9.56 -7.77
CA MET A 107 -0.09 10.22 -7.68
C MET A 107 0.93 9.74 -8.73
N GLN A 108 0.81 8.50 -9.18
CA GLN A 108 1.58 7.96 -10.31
C GLN A 108 1.06 8.38 -11.70
N GLY A 109 0.00 9.18 -11.76
CA GLY A 109 -0.58 9.72 -12.99
C GLY A 109 -1.69 8.87 -13.62
N ASN A 110 -2.07 7.73 -13.02
CA ASN A 110 -3.13 6.89 -13.54
C ASN A 110 -4.49 7.23 -12.91
N VAL A 111 -5.04 8.38 -13.32
CA VAL A 111 -6.29 8.92 -12.78
C VAL A 111 -7.49 8.01 -13.05
N ARG A 112 -7.53 7.32 -14.19
CA ARG A 112 -8.66 6.44 -14.54
C ARG A 112 -8.74 5.23 -13.62
N SER A 113 -7.62 4.56 -13.36
CA SER A 113 -7.58 3.44 -12.41
C SER A 113 -7.85 3.93 -10.98
N ALA A 114 -7.34 5.09 -10.59
CA ALA A 114 -7.66 5.70 -9.29
C ALA A 114 -9.17 5.92 -9.10
N LEU A 115 -9.86 6.42 -10.13
CA LEU A 115 -11.31 6.59 -10.12
C LEU A 115 -12.05 5.25 -10.01
N GLN A 116 -11.65 4.23 -10.77
CA GLN A 116 -12.28 2.90 -10.70
C GLN A 116 -12.22 2.31 -9.28
N MET A 117 -11.05 2.37 -8.64
CA MET A 117 -10.89 1.87 -7.26
C MET A 117 -11.66 2.71 -6.24
N THR A 118 -11.76 4.02 -6.48
CA THR A 118 -12.58 4.91 -5.63
C THR A 118 -14.07 4.61 -5.78
N ASP A 119 -14.54 4.33 -6.99
CA ASP A 119 -15.92 3.91 -7.23
C ASP A 119 -16.21 2.58 -6.54
N GLU A 120 -15.31 1.60 -6.64
CA GLU A 120 -15.40 0.34 -5.91
C GLU A 120 -15.45 0.55 -4.40
N LEU A 121 -14.56 1.36 -3.84
CA LEU A 121 -14.57 1.72 -2.42
C LEU A 121 -15.95 2.28 -2.01
N LEU A 122 -16.53 3.18 -2.81
CA LEU A 122 -17.84 3.79 -2.53
C LEU A 122 -19.02 2.82 -2.68
N THR A 123 -18.85 1.69 -3.39
CA THR A 123 -19.84 0.60 -3.34
C THR A 123 -19.86 -0.12 -2.00
N ILE A 124 -18.70 -0.19 -1.32
CA ILE A 124 -18.54 -0.84 -0.01
C ILE A 124 -18.91 0.13 1.11
N VAL A 125 -18.42 1.36 1.05
CA VAL A 125 -18.65 2.41 2.05
C VAL A 125 -19.15 3.70 1.36
N PRO A 126 -20.46 3.81 1.10
CA PRO A 126 -21.02 4.95 0.36
C PRO A 126 -20.83 6.33 1.04
N SER A 127 -20.71 6.35 2.37
CA SER A 127 -20.51 7.56 3.17
C SER A 127 -19.05 7.94 3.37
N HIS A 128 -18.11 7.26 2.70
CA HIS A 128 -16.68 7.46 2.91
C HIS A 128 -16.23 8.86 2.48
N GLN A 129 -15.95 9.74 3.44
CA GLN A 129 -15.72 11.17 3.21
C GLN A 129 -14.55 11.46 2.25
N ARG A 130 -13.39 10.81 2.42
CA ARG A 130 -12.23 11.02 1.54
C ARG A 130 -12.47 10.52 0.11
N ALA A 131 -12.97 9.29 -0.05
CA ALA A 131 -13.34 8.74 -1.35
C ALA A 131 -14.37 9.61 -2.11
N LEU A 132 -15.39 10.15 -1.43
CA LEU A 132 -16.34 11.09 -2.06
C LEU A 132 -15.67 12.36 -2.56
N GLY A 133 -14.70 12.90 -1.81
CA GLY A 133 -13.87 14.02 -2.24
C GLY A 133 -13.00 13.65 -3.45
N ASN A 134 -12.20 12.59 -3.31
CA ASN A 134 -11.27 12.10 -4.33
C ASN A 134 -11.97 11.80 -5.66
N LYS A 135 -13.16 11.20 -5.63
CA LYS A 135 -13.96 10.94 -6.83
C LYS A 135 -14.20 12.21 -7.66
N LYS A 136 -14.63 13.30 -7.01
CA LYS A 136 -14.85 14.59 -7.67
C LYS A 136 -13.55 15.15 -8.24
N PHE A 137 -12.45 15.06 -7.49
CA PHE A 137 -11.14 15.50 -7.95
C PHE A 137 -10.66 14.71 -9.18
N TYR A 138 -10.77 13.38 -9.17
CA TYR A 138 -10.33 12.53 -10.27
C TYR A 138 -11.18 12.74 -11.53
N GLN A 139 -12.50 12.90 -11.38
CA GLN A 139 -13.38 13.22 -12.50
C GLN A 139 -12.99 14.55 -13.16
N ALA A 140 -12.77 15.60 -12.35
CA ALA A 140 -12.31 16.89 -12.86
C ALA A 140 -10.93 16.82 -13.52
N ALA A 141 -10.01 16.04 -12.97
CA ALA A 141 -8.67 15.84 -13.54
C ALA A 141 -8.72 15.16 -14.92
N ILE A 142 -9.63 14.20 -15.13
CA ILE A 142 -9.86 13.56 -16.43
C ILE A 142 -10.41 14.56 -17.44
N GLU A 143 -11.38 15.40 -17.05
CA GLU A 143 -11.96 16.41 -17.93
C GLU A 143 -10.94 17.48 -18.36
N GLN A 144 -9.99 17.79 -17.49
CA GLN A 144 -8.96 18.82 -17.71
C GLN A 144 -7.65 18.29 -18.30
N ASP A 145 -7.56 16.98 -18.57
CA ASP A 145 -6.32 16.28 -18.95
C ASP A 145 -5.13 16.63 -18.01
N ALA A 146 -5.47 16.76 -16.72
CA ALA A 146 -4.58 17.19 -15.66
C ALA A 146 -4.02 15.97 -14.92
N THR A 147 -2.69 15.91 -14.81
CA THR A 147 -1.99 14.92 -14.00
C THR A 147 -1.62 15.54 -12.64
N PRO A 148 -1.42 14.75 -11.57
CA PRO A 148 -1.07 15.26 -10.24
C PRO A 148 0.13 16.22 -10.26
N LEU A 149 1.15 15.90 -11.08
CA LEU A 149 2.34 16.74 -11.29
C LEU A 149 2.04 18.15 -11.81
N LYS A 150 0.89 18.38 -12.46
CA LYS A 150 0.46 19.70 -12.93
C LYS A 150 -0.30 20.50 -11.86
N ILE A 151 -0.80 19.84 -10.81
CA ILE A 151 -1.74 20.43 -9.84
C ILE A 151 -1.00 21.06 -8.65
N ASP A 152 0.26 20.69 -8.37
CA ASP A 152 1.00 21.11 -7.16
C ASP A 152 2.14 22.14 -7.34
N LEU A 153 2.12 22.98 -8.38
CA LEU A 153 3.12 24.07 -8.51
C LEU A 153 2.56 25.49 -8.53
N ASN A 154 1.23 25.67 -8.49
CA ASN A 154 0.61 27.00 -8.68
C ASN A 154 -0.25 27.50 -7.50
N LYS A 155 -0.05 26.97 -6.30
CA LYS A 155 -0.65 27.56 -5.08
C LYS A 155 0.44 27.95 -4.10
N LYS A 156 0.90 29.20 -4.24
CA LYS A 156 1.46 30.00 -3.15
C LYS A 156 0.37 30.38 -2.16
#